data_AF-A0A929IXB3-F1
#
_entry.id   AF-A0A929IXB3-F1
#
_cell.length_a   1.000
_cell.length_b   1.000
_cell.length_c   1.000
_cell.angle_alpha   90.00
_cell.angle_beta   90.00
_cell.angle_gamma   90.00
#
_symmetry.space_group_name_H-M   'P 1'
#
loop_
_entity.id
_entity.type
_entity.pdbx_description
1 polymer ?
#
loop_
_entity_poly.entity_id
_entity_poly.type
_entity_poly.pdbx_seq_one_letter_code
_entity_poly.pdbx_strand_id
1 'polypeptide(L)'
;MLIDSFNLKVDSTSRSTGIAGGARRFVLVLLSLMVLLPSVSMADGLFDFQMKMAQKGNVEAQFKVGEMYETGFGTKKDMAQARIWIEKANAKGHETAGFKLLYWDLEKNGITKDNKAAVASLKAKANEGNPQAQYYVGKMTAYGVGTKKNTKKGLDWLNKAALVGVLEAEREMVDVREMKQKQDVTAQRRAADKRRADQKAKQARDRKAREQAQRKQQADVKARQAKQQAAAKEKAKQNQAAAAAKQKANQQAADQARIKAQKDAAARQQADAKRREADKQALIKQREQEEKDRKAQFESDPCSGKSARFLSTCH
;
A
#
# COMPACT_ATOMS: atom_id res chain seq x y z
N MET A 1 18.70 -35.46 16.37
CA MET A 1 19.47 -36.56 15.76
C MET A 1 20.36 -35.94 14.70
N LEU A 2 21.68 -36.01 14.69
CA LEU A 2 22.72 -36.61 15.51
C LEU A 2 23.94 -35.68 15.29
N ILE A 3 24.59 -35.25 16.37
CA ILE A 3 25.88 -34.56 16.31
C ILE A 3 26.92 -35.67 16.40
N ASP A 4 27.72 -35.85 15.34
CA ASP A 4 28.78 -36.84 15.31
C ASP A 4 29.91 -36.46 16.27
N SER A 5 30.23 -37.44 17.11
CA SER A 5 31.18 -37.35 18.21
C SER A 5 32.61 -37.55 17.69
N PHE A 6 33.45 -36.53 17.85
CA PHE A 6 34.90 -36.66 17.65
C PHE A 6 35.50 -37.46 18.83
N ASN A 7 35.79 -38.74 18.56
CA ASN A 7 36.50 -39.63 19.48
C ASN A 7 37.98 -39.22 19.57
N LEU A 8 38.36 -38.57 20.67
CA LEU A 8 39.76 -38.39 21.07
C LEU A 8 40.26 -39.68 21.72
N LYS A 9 41.10 -40.40 20.98
CA LYS A 9 41.80 -41.59 21.43
C LYS A 9 42.94 -41.16 22.35
N VAL A 10 42.76 -41.39 23.65
CA VAL A 10 43.79 -41.18 24.67
C VAL A 10 44.62 -42.45 24.77
N ASP A 11 45.78 -42.46 24.14
CA ASP A 11 46.78 -43.51 24.35
C ASP A 11 47.47 -43.28 25.70
N SER A 12 47.39 -44.30 26.54
CA SER A 12 47.84 -44.30 27.92
C SER A 12 49.01 -45.26 28.10
N THR A 13 50.23 -44.80 27.83
CA THR A 13 51.45 -45.46 28.33
C THR A 13 52.64 -44.51 28.34
N SER A 14 53.02 -44.01 29.52
CA SER A 14 54.43 -43.89 29.90
C SER A 14 54.60 -43.48 31.37
N ARG A 15 55.16 -44.42 32.12
CA ARG A 15 55.76 -44.42 33.45
C ARG A 15 56.15 -43.08 34.10
N SER A 16 55.79 -43.02 35.38
CA SER A 16 56.42 -42.30 36.49
C SER A 16 57.96 -42.32 36.48
N THR A 17 58.55 -41.12 36.50
CA THR A 17 59.76 -40.72 37.26
C THR A 17 59.53 -39.23 37.61
N GLY A 18 59.36 -38.81 38.86
CA GLY A 18 60.35 -38.93 39.91
C GLY A 18 61.24 -37.68 40.06
N ILE A 19 60.85 -36.47 39.62
CA ILE A 19 61.57 -35.22 39.95
C ILE A 19 60.58 -34.05 40.21
N ALA A 20 60.76 -33.41 41.36
CA ALA A 20 60.38 -32.05 41.72
C ALA A 20 58.88 -31.67 41.87
N GLY A 21 58.25 -32.14 42.94
CA GLY A 21 57.11 -31.43 43.56
C GLY A 21 57.43 -29.97 43.93
N GLY A 22 58.72 -29.61 44.04
CA GLY A 22 59.21 -28.23 44.20
C GLY A 22 58.95 -27.35 42.97
N ALA A 23 59.18 -27.85 41.75
CA ALA A 23 58.97 -27.07 40.53
C ALA A 23 57.49 -26.80 40.26
N ARG A 24 56.62 -27.78 40.55
CA ARG A 24 55.17 -27.63 40.41
C ARG A 24 54.58 -26.67 41.45
N ARG A 25 55.10 -26.70 42.69
CA ARG A 25 54.76 -25.71 43.72
C ARG A 25 55.30 -24.32 43.38
N PHE A 26 56.50 -24.22 42.81
CA PHE A 26 57.07 -22.94 42.38
C PHE A 26 56.28 -22.31 41.22
N VAL A 27 55.88 -23.12 40.23
CA VAL A 27 55.05 -22.67 39.11
C VAL A 27 53.66 -22.25 39.57
N LEU A 28 53.06 -22.97 40.54
CA LEU A 28 51.76 -22.58 41.12
C LEU A 28 51.86 -21.34 42.02
N VAL A 29 52.96 -21.17 42.76
CA VAL A 29 53.24 -19.95 43.54
C VAL A 29 53.51 -18.76 42.61
N LEU A 30 54.25 -18.94 41.51
CA LEU A 30 54.46 -17.91 40.49
C LEU A 30 53.16 -17.53 39.77
N LEU A 31 52.33 -18.51 39.42
CA LEU A 31 51.00 -18.27 38.85
C LEU A 31 50.07 -17.58 39.85
N SER A 32 50.08 -17.98 41.14
CA SER A 32 49.27 -17.29 42.16
C SER A 32 49.79 -15.88 42.45
N LEU A 33 51.11 -15.68 42.42
CA LEU A 33 51.75 -14.36 42.58
C LEU A 33 51.42 -13.44 41.40
N MET A 34 51.34 -13.97 40.16
CA MET A 34 50.88 -13.22 39.00
C MET A 34 49.41 -12.80 39.07
N VAL A 35 48.57 -13.59 39.74
CA VAL A 35 47.13 -13.29 39.94
C VAL A 35 46.90 -12.36 41.15
N LEU A 36 47.81 -12.37 42.14
CA LEU A 36 47.73 -11.54 43.35
C LEU A 36 48.51 -10.22 43.26
N LEU A 37 49.35 -10.02 42.23
CA LEU A 37 49.86 -8.70 41.92
C LEU A 37 48.65 -7.83 41.55
N PRO A 38 48.34 -6.77 42.33
CA PRO A 38 47.30 -5.84 41.91
C PRO A 38 47.72 -5.38 40.52
N SER A 39 46.80 -5.50 39.56
CA SER A 39 46.91 -4.87 38.26
C SER A 39 47.07 -3.38 38.51
N VAL A 40 48.31 -2.93 38.73
CA VAL A 40 48.65 -1.51 38.81
C VAL A 40 48.22 -1.01 37.45
N SER A 41 47.12 -0.29 37.43
CA SER A 41 46.59 0.32 36.23
C SER A 41 47.70 1.22 35.69
N MET A 42 48.43 0.75 34.67
CA MET A 42 49.57 1.46 34.11
C MET A 42 49.18 2.87 33.62
N ALA A 43 47.89 3.11 33.39
CA ALA A 43 47.34 4.40 33.03
C ALA A 43 47.44 5.44 34.15
N ASP A 44 47.18 5.07 35.41
CA ASP A 44 47.21 6.01 36.54
C ASP A 44 48.66 6.44 36.85
N GLY A 45 49.61 5.50 36.74
CA GLY A 45 51.04 5.78 36.88
C GLY A 45 51.62 6.68 35.78
N LEU A 46 51.10 6.60 34.55
CA LEU A 46 51.53 7.47 33.46
C LEU A 46 51.09 8.92 33.69
N PHE A 47 49.85 9.12 34.13
CA PHE A 47 49.33 10.46 34.43
C PHE A 47 50.15 11.12 35.54
N ASP A 48 50.41 10.41 36.64
CA ASP A 48 51.21 10.92 37.76
C ASP A 48 52.63 11.31 37.35
N PHE A 49 53.26 10.50 36.49
CA PHE A 49 54.58 10.81 35.95
C PHE A 49 54.56 12.08 35.08
N GLN A 50 53.62 12.17 34.14
CA GLN A 50 53.47 13.35 33.27
C GLN A 50 53.13 14.60 34.09
N MET A 51 52.27 14.49 35.09
CA MET A 51 51.92 15.58 36.00
C MET A 51 53.16 16.10 36.75
N LYS A 52 53.98 15.21 37.31
CA LYS A 52 55.25 15.61 37.96
C LYS A 52 56.18 16.36 37.00
N MET A 53 56.30 15.89 35.76
CA MET A 53 57.12 16.56 34.74
C MET A 53 56.55 17.90 34.30
N ALA A 54 55.23 18.00 34.14
CA ALA A 54 54.52 19.22 33.79
C ALA A 54 54.66 20.30 34.87
N GLN A 55 54.62 19.90 36.15
CA GLN A 55 54.87 20.77 37.32
C GLN A 55 56.32 21.28 37.36
N LYS A 56 57.29 20.43 37.00
CA LYS A 56 58.69 20.85 36.81
C LYS A 56 58.91 21.73 35.58
N GLY A 57 57.84 22.02 34.83
CA GLY A 57 57.85 22.97 33.72
C GLY A 57 58.19 22.38 32.37
N ASN A 58 58.28 21.05 32.24
CA ASN A 58 58.47 20.40 30.94
C ASN A 58 57.27 20.67 30.03
N VAL A 59 57.53 21.31 28.88
CA VAL A 59 56.49 21.84 27.99
C VAL A 59 55.68 20.73 27.31
N GLU A 60 56.34 19.66 26.87
CA GLU A 60 55.68 18.49 26.26
C GLU A 60 54.76 17.80 27.28
N ALA A 61 55.25 17.62 28.50
CA ALA A 61 54.44 17.04 29.58
C ALA A 61 53.23 17.91 29.93
N GLN A 62 53.36 19.25 29.89
CA GLN A 62 52.22 20.16 30.05
C GLN A 62 51.17 19.95 28.96
N PHE A 63 51.58 19.80 27.70
CA PHE A 63 50.67 19.47 26.61
C PHE A 63 50.00 18.11 26.82
N LYS A 64 50.78 17.06 27.14
CA LYS A 64 50.29 15.69 27.35
C LYS A 64 49.33 15.56 28.53
N VAL A 65 49.60 16.22 29.65
CA VAL A 65 48.66 16.30 30.78
C VAL A 65 47.35 16.95 30.34
N GLY A 66 47.43 17.99 29.51
CA GLY A 66 46.26 18.60 28.89
C GLY A 66 45.45 17.62 28.04
N GLU A 67 46.10 16.82 27.21
CA GLU A 67 45.44 15.78 26.40
C GLU A 67 44.82 14.66 27.27
N MET A 68 45.48 14.29 28.36
CA MET A 68 44.96 13.30 29.32
C MET A 68 43.68 13.80 30.00
N TYR A 69 43.63 15.07 30.40
CA TYR A 69 42.40 15.69 30.91
C TYR A 69 41.31 15.84 29.83
N GLU A 70 41.67 16.11 28.58
CA GLU A 70 40.71 16.21 27.47
C GLU A 70 40.04 14.86 27.18
N THR A 71 40.82 13.79 27.18
CA THR A 71 40.37 12.43 26.83
C THR A 71 39.85 11.64 28.03
N GLY A 72 40.30 11.98 29.24
CA GLY A 72 40.09 11.15 30.44
C GLY A 72 41.01 9.92 30.49
N PHE A 73 42.17 9.97 29.84
CA PHE A 73 43.13 8.87 29.86
C PHE A 73 44.02 8.96 31.11
N GLY A 74 43.99 7.95 31.99
CA GLY A 74 44.74 7.93 33.25
C GLY A 74 44.27 8.95 34.30
N THR A 75 43.18 9.67 34.02
CA THR A 75 42.54 10.63 34.92
C THR A 75 41.08 10.84 34.54
N LYS A 76 40.30 11.57 35.35
CA LYS A 76 38.93 11.94 34.97
C LYS A 76 38.97 13.03 33.91
N LYS A 77 38.10 12.91 32.90
CA LYS A 77 37.94 13.93 31.86
C LYS A 77 37.53 15.27 32.50
N ASP A 78 38.31 16.31 32.22
CA ASP A 78 38.09 17.69 32.70
C ASP A 78 38.61 18.70 31.66
N MET A 79 37.68 19.29 30.90
CA MET A 79 38.03 20.24 29.84
C MET A 79 38.61 21.56 30.37
N ALA A 80 38.28 21.95 31.61
CA ALA A 80 38.82 23.17 32.20
C ALA A 80 40.29 22.98 32.56
N GLN A 81 40.63 21.85 33.19
CA GLN A 81 42.03 21.49 33.46
C GLN A 81 42.82 21.28 32.16
N ALA A 82 42.23 20.60 31.16
CA ALA A 82 42.85 20.43 29.85
C ALA A 82 43.28 21.78 29.25
N ARG A 83 42.38 22.76 29.25
CA ARG A 83 42.66 24.10 28.75
C ARG A 83 43.77 24.80 29.52
N ILE A 84 43.76 24.77 30.85
CA ILE A 84 44.81 25.39 31.67
C ILE A 84 46.20 24.83 31.32
N TRP A 85 46.32 23.51 31.20
CA TRP A 85 47.61 22.88 30.91
C TRP A 85 48.09 23.13 29.47
N ILE A 86 47.18 23.14 28.50
CA ILE A 86 47.50 23.45 27.10
C ILE A 86 47.86 24.93 26.95
N GLU A 87 47.20 25.85 27.66
CA GLU A 87 47.58 27.27 27.69
C GLU A 87 48.97 27.48 28.28
N LYS A 88 49.33 26.76 29.35
CA LYS A 88 50.70 26.77 29.90
C LYS A 88 51.74 26.29 28.89
N ALA A 89 51.46 25.22 28.15
CA ALA A 89 52.36 24.71 27.11
C ALA A 89 52.49 25.73 25.96
N ASN A 90 51.39 26.30 25.49
CA ASN A 90 51.38 27.31 24.44
C ASN A 90 52.13 28.59 24.84
N ALA A 91 51.97 29.05 26.09
CA ALA A 91 52.68 30.22 26.62
C ALA A 91 54.21 30.04 26.63
N LYS A 92 54.69 28.78 26.64
CA LYS A 92 56.10 28.41 26.53
C LYS A 92 56.53 28.06 25.10
N GLY A 93 55.69 28.34 24.10
CA GLY A 93 56.01 28.15 22.68
C GLY A 93 55.66 26.77 22.12
N HIS A 94 54.89 25.93 22.81
CA HIS A 94 54.44 24.66 22.25
C HIS A 94 53.45 24.89 21.10
N GLU A 95 53.93 24.68 19.88
CA GLU A 95 53.19 25.01 18.67
C GLU A 95 51.87 24.24 18.53
N THR A 96 51.88 22.93 18.76
CA THR A 96 50.67 22.09 18.71
C THR A 96 49.61 22.52 19.74
N ALA A 97 50.03 23.01 20.90
CA ALA A 97 49.13 23.54 21.91
C ALA A 97 48.42 24.80 21.39
N GLY A 98 49.16 25.68 20.73
CA GLY A 98 48.59 26.85 20.04
C GLY A 98 47.58 26.48 18.96
N PHE A 99 47.88 25.46 18.14
CA PHE A 99 46.93 24.96 17.13
C PHE A 99 45.66 24.38 17.77
N LYS A 100 45.79 23.62 18.87
CA LYS A 100 44.65 23.06 19.61
C LYS A 100 43.76 24.15 20.21
N LEU A 101 44.35 25.16 20.84
CA LEU A 101 43.62 26.30 21.41
C LEU A 101 42.90 27.10 20.32
N LEU A 102 43.56 27.33 19.20
CA LEU A 102 42.96 27.97 18.03
C LEU A 102 41.76 27.14 17.52
N TYR A 103 41.91 25.82 17.40
CA TYR A 103 40.81 24.93 16.99
C TYR A 103 39.60 25.04 17.94
N TRP A 104 39.81 25.00 19.26
CA TRP A 104 38.73 25.15 20.23
C TRP A 104 38.08 26.54 20.19
N ASP A 105 38.85 27.60 19.98
CA ASP A 105 38.30 28.95 19.82
C ASP A 105 37.41 29.03 18.57
N LEU A 106 37.85 28.44 17.45
CA LEU A 106 37.08 28.41 16.21
C LEU A 106 35.82 27.54 16.31
N GLU A 107 35.84 26.44 17.08
CA GLU A 107 34.64 25.64 17.32
C GLU A 107 33.56 26.45 18.07
N LYS A 108 33.98 27.29 19.01
CA LYS A 108 33.07 28.10 19.82
C LYS A 108 32.60 29.37 19.09
N ASN A 109 33.52 30.08 18.45
CA ASN A 109 33.33 31.45 17.97
C ASN A 109 33.39 31.60 16.45
N GLY A 110 33.82 30.56 15.72
CA GLY A 110 34.12 30.66 14.30
C GLY A 110 35.31 31.58 14.01
N ILE A 111 35.48 31.98 12.74
CA ILE A 111 36.51 32.96 12.37
C ILE A 111 36.06 34.36 12.80
N THR A 112 36.86 34.99 13.64
CA THR A 112 36.72 36.38 14.09
C THR A 112 37.86 37.23 13.51
N LYS A 113 37.83 38.55 13.73
CA LYS A 113 38.96 39.42 13.33
C LYS A 113 40.24 39.04 14.05
N ASP A 114 40.14 38.62 15.31
CA ASP A 114 41.28 38.40 16.20
C ASP A 114 41.99 37.06 15.92
N ASN A 115 41.25 36.03 15.53
CA ASN A 115 41.84 34.70 15.24
C ASN A 115 42.16 34.47 13.75
N LYS A 116 41.74 35.37 12.84
CA LYS A 116 41.95 35.22 11.38
C LYS A 116 43.43 35.09 11.00
N ALA A 117 44.30 35.88 11.63
CA ALA A 117 45.74 35.82 11.38
C ALA A 117 46.34 34.47 11.83
N ALA A 118 45.90 33.96 12.98
CA ALA A 118 46.32 32.65 13.48
C ALA A 118 45.86 31.50 12.56
N VAL A 119 44.65 31.58 12.00
CA VAL A 119 44.17 30.62 10.99
C VAL A 119 45.01 30.66 9.72
N ALA A 120 45.40 31.85 9.25
CA ALA A 120 46.25 31.99 8.08
C ALA A 120 47.65 31.39 8.32
N SER A 121 48.23 31.65 9.49
CA SER A 121 49.52 31.07 9.90
C SER A 121 49.46 29.54 10.00
N LEU A 122 48.41 28.98 10.64
CA LEU A 122 48.19 27.53 10.70
C LEU A 122 48.15 26.91 9.28
N LYS A 123 47.44 27.54 8.34
CA LYS A 123 47.37 27.06 6.95
C LYS A 123 48.71 27.16 6.23
N ALA A 124 49.47 28.23 6.44
CA ALA A 124 50.81 28.38 5.87
C ALA A 124 51.73 27.24 6.34
N LYS A 125 51.76 26.97 7.64
CA LYS A 125 52.55 25.88 8.22
C LYS A 125 52.13 24.50 7.72
N ALA A 126 50.83 24.27 7.54
CA ALA A 126 50.35 23.02 6.95
C ALA A 126 50.83 22.85 5.49
N ASN A 127 50.88 23.94 4.72
CA ASN A 127 51.41 23.94 3.35
C ASN A 127 52.94 23.73 3.32
N GLU A 128 53.66 24.24 4.31
CA GLU A 128 55.11 24.03 4.50
C GLU A 128 55.47 22.61 4.94
N GLY A 129 54.47 21.79 5.29
CA GLY A 129 54.68 20.38 5.64
C GLY A 129 54.63 20.07 7.13
N ASN A 130 54.31 21.03 8.00
CA ASN A 130 54.19 20.79 9.43
C ASN A 130 53.06 19.76 9.71
N PRO A 131 53.37 18.55 10.23
CA PRO A 131 52.40 17.47 10.32
C PRO A 131 51.21 17.78 11.24
N GLN A 132 51.47 18.44 12.37
CA GLN A 132 50.46 18.82 13.34
C GLN A 132 49.56 19.93 12.77
N ALA A 133 50.13 20.88 12.03
CA ALA A 133 49.35 21.89 11.32
C ALA A 133 48.45 21.24 10.25
N GLN A 134 48.98 20.28 9.49
CA GLN A 134 48.19 19.50 8.52
C GLN A 134 47.04 18.74 9.20
N TYR A 135 47.28 18.14 10.36
CA TYR A 135 46.25 17.50 11.15
C TYR A 135 45.12 18.48 11.52
N TYR A 136 45.44 19.64 12.09
CA TYR A 136 44.42 20.62 12.48
C TYR A 136 43.71 21.25 11.29
N VAL A 137 44.40 21.54 10.18
CA VAL A 137 43.75 22.00 8.93
C VAL A 137 42.81 20.92 8.37
N GLY A 138 43.24 19.65 8.42
CA GLY A 138 42.43 18.51 8.02
C GLY A 138 41.17 18.37 8.86
N LYS A 139 41.30 18.43 10.18
CA LYS A 139 40.18 18.42 11.14
C LYS A 139 39.23 19.60 10.89
N MET A 140 39.75 20.84 10.84
CA MET A 140 38.95 22.02 10.54
C MET A 140 38.14 21.87 9.25
N THR A 141 38.77 21.36 8.19
CA THR A 141 38.12 21.18 6.88
C THR A 141 37.11 20.04 6.89
N ALA A 142 37.40 18.94 7.58
CA ALA A 142 36.54 17.76 7.67
C ALA A 142 35.23 18.05 8.43
N TYR A 143 35.33 18.82 9.52
CA TYR A 143 34.20 19.20 10.38
C TYR A 143 33.53 20.51 9.97
N GLY A 144 34.21 21.36 9.20
CA GLY A 144 33.72 22.70 8.84
C GLY A 144 33.93 23.73 9.95
N VAL A 145 34.97 23.57 10.77
CA VAL A 145 35.34 24.51 11.84
C VAL A 145 36.16 25.63 11.23
N GLY A 146 35.66 26.86 11.29
CA GLY A 146 36.30 28.02 10.66
C GLY A 146 36.47 27.91 9.14
N THR A 147 35.75 27.00 8.48
CA THR A 147 35.78 26.84 7.02
C THR A 147 34.54 26.09 6.53
N LYS A 148 34.30 26.08 5.22
CA LYS A 148 33.22 25.28 4.64
C LYS A 148 33.59 23.80 4.77
N LYS A 149 32.70 23.01 5.38
CA LYS A 149 32.86 21.56 5.52
C LYS A 149 33.17 20.91 4.17
N ASN A 150 34.29 20.21 4.08
CA ASN A 150 34.68 19.39 2.94
C ASN A 150 35.41 18.14 3.43
N THR A 151 34.64 17.07 3.64
CA THR A 151 35.17 15.80 4.17
C THR A 151 36.29 15.21 3.31
N LYS A 152 36.22 15.32 1.97
CA LYS A 152 37.26 14.78 1.09
C LYS A 152 38.58 15.52 1.30
N LYS A 153 38.57 16.85 1.18
CA LYS A 153 39.77 17.67 1.40
C LYS A 153 40.31 17.56 2.82
N GLY A 154 39.42 17.44 3.81
CA GLY A 154 39.82 17.19 5.20
C GLY A 154 40.59 15.87 5.35
N LEU A 155 40.08 14.78 4.77
CA LEU A 155 40.77 13.50 4.74
C LEU A 155 42.10 13.56 3.98
N ASP A 156 42.20 14.32 2.88
CA ASP A 156 43.46 14.49 2.14
C ASP A 156 44.55 15.12 3.03
N TRP A 157 44.21 16.12 3.84
CA TRP A 157 45.12 16.73 4.81
C TRP A 157 45.46 15.80 5.98
N LEU A 158 44.47 15.09 6.53
CA LEU A 158 44.69 14.12 7.60
C LEU A 158 45.58 12.95 7.13
N ASN A 159 45.41 12.47 5.89
CA ASN A 159 46.27 11.45 5.30
C ASN A 159 47.74 11.91 5.23
N LYS A 160 48.00 13.19 4.89
CA LYS A 160 49.37 13.73 4.87
C LYS A 160 50.01 13.70 6.26
N ALA A 161 49.26 14.11 7.28
CA ALA A 161 49.72 14.08 8.67
C ALA A 161 49.93 12.64 9.18
N ALA A 162 49.01 11.72 8.85
CA ALA A 162 49.11 10.32 9.22
C ALA A 162 50.32 9.61 8.58
N LEU A 163 50.62 9.90 7.31
CA LEU A 163 51.73 9.30 6.59
C LEU A 163 53.10 9.54 7.26
N VAL A 164 53.24 10.66 7.97
CA VAL A 164 54.45 11.03 8.71
C VAL A 164 54.36 10.72 10.21
N GLY A 165 53.35 9.94 10.64
CA GLY A 165 53.26 9.38 11.99
C GLY A 165 52.40 10.15 12.99
N VAL A 166 51.57 11.10 12.56
CA VAL A 166 50.60 11.75 13.46
C VAL A 166 49.44 10.79 13.74
N LEU A 167 49.54 10.04 14.84
CA LEU A 167 48.57 9.01 15.24
C LEU A 167 47.16 9.57 15.46
N GLU A 168 47.05 10.82 15.92
CA GLU A 168 45.77 11.51 16.09
C GLU A 168 45.05 11.68 14.75
N ALA A 169 45.80 11.88 13.66
CA ALA A 169 45.23 12.00 12.33
C ALA A 169 44.65 10.67 11.84
N GLU A 170 45.30 9.54 12.12
CA GLU A 170 44.79 8.21 11.78
C GLU A 170 43.43 7.93 12.43
N ARG A 171 43.32 8.21 13.73
CA ARG A 171 42.07 8.04 14.49
C ARG A 171 40.98 8.95 13.96
N GLU A 172 41.30 10.22 13.77
CA GLU A 172 40.35 11.22 13.27
C GLU A 172 39.82 10.88 11.86
N MET A 173 40.65 10.27 11.00
CA MET A 173 40.18 9.81 9.69
C MET A 173 39.11 8.74 9.78
N VAL A 174 39.20 7.82 10.75
CA VAL A 174 38.18 6.79 10.97
C VAL A 174 36.86 7.45 11.34
N ASP A 175 36.88 8.35 12.32
CA ASP A 175 35.70 9.10 12.76
C ASP A 175 35.07 9.90 11.61
N VAL A 176 35.90 10.59 10.84
CA VAL A 176 35.46 11.38 9.68
C VAL A 176 34.83 10.50 8.59
N ARG A 177 35.40 9.32 8.31
CA ARG A 177 34.85 8.36 7.34
C ARG A 177 33.53 7.78 7.84
N GLU A 178 33.45 7.38 9.11
CA GLU A 178 32.23 6.87 9.72
C GLU A 178 31.09 7.89 9.72
N MET A 179 31.39 9.14 10.09
CA MET A 179 30.42 10.23 10.02
C MET A 179 29.88 10.40 8.61
N LYS A 180 30.76 10.41 7.59
CA LYS A 180 30.34 10.53 6.19
C LYS A 180 29.45 9.35 5.80
N GLN A 181 29.83 8.13 6.15
CA GLN A 181 29.03 6.94 5.89
C GLN A 181 27.65 7.03 6.55
N LYS A 182 27.57 7.45 7.81
CA LYS A 182 26.30 7.69 8.53
C LYS A 182 25.45 8.75 7.81
N GLN A 183 26.06 9.84 7.32
CA GLN A 183 25.38 10.87 6.54
C GLN A 183 24.86 10.34 5.20
N ASP A 184 25.66 9.55 4.47
CA ASP A 184 25.27 8.96 3.19
C ASP A 184 24.13 7.94 3.37
N VAL A 185 24.20 7.08 4.38
CA VAL A 185 23.15 6.10 4.70
C VAL A 185 21.85 6.78 5.09
N THR A 186 21.91 7.84 5.92
CA THR A 186 20.70 8.59 6.31
C THR A 186 20.09 9.33 5.12
N ALA A 187 20.90 9.90 4.22
CA ALA A 187 20.42 10.52 2.99
C ALA A 187 19.77 9.50 2.04
N GLN A 188 20.39 8.33 1.85
CA GLN A 188 19.83 7.22 1.06
C GLN A 188 18.50 6.74 1.62
N ARG A 189 18.41 6.58 2.95
CA ARG A 189 17.16 6.19 3.62
C ARG A 189 16.04 7.20 3.38
N ARG A 190 16.32 8.49 3.57
CA ARG A 190 15.35 9.57 3.29
C ARG A 190 14.88 9.57 1.83
N ALA A 191 15.80 9.36 0.88
CA ALA A 191 15.46 9.26 -0.53
C ALA A 191 14.59 8.02 -0.84
N ALA A 192 14.91 6.87 -0.24
CA ALA A 192 14.12 5.65 -0.39
C ALA A 192 12.71 5.79 0.21
N ASP A 193 12.59 6.40 1.39
CA ASP A 193 11.30 6.65 2.05
C ASP A 193 10.43 7.60 1.22
N LYS A 194 11.02 8.66 0.65
CA LYS A 194 10.33 9.55 -0.29
C LYS A 194 9.81 8.79 -1.53
N ARG A 195 10.66 7.97 -2.16
CA ARG A 195 10.26 7.14 -3.32
C ARG A 195 9.11 6.18 -2.98
N ARG A 196 9.15 5.54 -1.81
CA ARG A 196 8.08 4.67 -1.32
C ARG A 196 6.78 5.45 -1.08
N ALA A 197 6.86 6.65 -0.52
CA ALA A 197 5.70 7.53 -0.33
C ALA A 197 5.09 7.96 -1.67
N ASP A 198 5.92 8.36 -2.63
CA ASP A 198 5.48 8.76 -3.98
C ASP A 198 4.82 7.57 -4.72
N GLN A 199 5.39 6.37 -4.61
CA GLN A 199 4.82 5.16 -5.20
C GLN A 199 3.46 4.80 -4.57
N LYS A 200 3.35 4.88 -3.24
CA LYS A 200 2.07 4.66 -2.54
C LYS A 200 1.03 5.70 -2.95
N ALA A 201 1.42 6.98 -3.06
CA ALA A 201 0.54 8.05 -3.51
C ALA A 201 0.06 7.82 -4.95
N LYS A 202 0.95 7.38 -5.85
CA LYS A 202 0.59 7.01 -7.22
C LYS A 202 -0.38 5.82 -7.24
N GLN A 203 -0.08 4.74 -6.52
CA GLN A 203 -0.97 3.58 -6.40
C GLN A 203 -2.36 3.97 -5.87
N ALA A 204 -2.43 4.87 -4.89
CA ALA A 204 -3.70 5.37 -4.38
C ALA A 204 -4.48 6.19 -5.41
N ARG A 205 -3.81 7.04 -6.22
CA ARG A 205 -4.42 7.79 -7.32
C ARG A 205 -4.92 6.84 -8.42
N ASP A 206 -4.11 5.87 -8.82
CA ASP A 206 -4.45 4.88 -9.84
C ASP A 206 -5.63 4.02 -9.38
N ARG A 207 -5.66 3.62 -8.09
CA ARG A 207 -6.80 2.90 -7.51
C ARG A 207 -8.08 3.74 -7.55
N LYS A 208 -8.04 5.00 -7.11
CA LYS A 208 -9.20 5.91 -7.17
C LYS A 208 -9.69 6.11 -8.61
N ALA A 209 -8.78 6.26 -9.57
CA ALA A 209 -9.12 6.37 -10.99
C ALA A 209 -9.80 5.11 -11.53
N ARG A 210 -9.28 3.92 -11.18
CA ARG A 210 -9.91 2.62 -11.53
C ARG A 210 -11.29 2.48 -10.92
N GLU A 211 -11.46 2.81 -9.64
CA GLU A 211 -12.77 2.78 -8.97
C GLU A 211 -13.76 3.74 -9.64
N GLN A 212 -13.32 4.95 -10.02
CA GLN A 212 -14.16 5.90 -10.74
C GLN A 212 -14.53 5.40 -12.15
N ALA A 213 -13.59 4.80 -12.87
CA ALA A 213 -13.85 4.21 -14.18
C ALA A 213 -14.84 3.04 -14.09
N GLN A 214 -14.70 2.17 -13.10
CA GLN A 214 -15.65 1.08 -12.84
C GLN A 214 -17.05 1.60 -12.50
N ARG A 215 -17.16 2.65 -11.67
CA ARG A 215 -18.45 3.28 -11.37
C ARG A 215 -19.11 3.86 -12.61
N LYS A 216 -18.35 4.51 -13.50
CA LYS A 216 -18.86 5.01 -14.79
C LYS A 216 -19.36 3.86 -15.68
N GLN A 217 -18.55 2.81 -15.84
CA GLN A 217 -18.93 1.63 -16.62
C GLN A 217 -20.21 0.96 -16.07
N GLN A 218 -20.31 0.81 -14.75
CA GLN A 218 -21.52 0.26 -14.12
C GLN A 218 -22.75 1.15 -14.34
N ALA A 219 -22.59 2.48 -14.26
CA ALA A 219 -23.67 3.42 -14.56
C ALA A 219 -24.10 3.33 -16.03
N ASP A 220 -23.16 3.22 -16.96
CA ASP A 220 -23.45 3.09 -18.39
C ASP A 220 -24.19 1.77 -18.70
N VAL A 221 -23.75 0.66 -18.10
CA VAL A 221 -24.44 -0.64 -18.23
C VAL A 221 -25.86 -0.55 -17.67
N LYS A 222 -26.04 0.01 -16.48
CA LYS A 222 -27.38 0.21 -15.88
C LYS A 222 -28.26 1.10 -16.75
N ALA A 223 -27.72 2.18 -17.31
CA ALA A 223 -28.46 3.07 -18.21
C ALA A 223 -28.87 2.35 -19.50
N ARG A 224 -28.01 1.52 -20.08
CA ARG A 224 -28.35 0.68 -21.26
C ARG A 224 -29.45 -0.32 -20.93
N GLN A 225 -29.35 -1.01 -19.79
CA GLN A 225 -30.38 -1.95 -19.32
C GLN A 225 -31.72 -1.25 -19.10
N ALA A 226 -31.72 -0.07 -18.46
CA ALA A 226 -32.94 0.72 -18.25
C ALA A 226 -33.60 1.13 -19.58
N LYS A 227 -32.80 1.56 -20.57
CA LYS A 227 -33.29 1.88 -21.92
C LYS A 227 -33.88 0.65 -22.61
N GLN A 228 -33.22 -0.50 -22.54
CA GLN A 228 -33.74 -1.75 -23.10
C GLN A 228 -35.05 -2.18 -22.44
N GLN A 229 -35.14 -2.09 -21.11
CA GLN A 229 -36.35 -2.39 -20.36
C GLN A 229 -37.50 -1.45 -20.71
N ALA A 230 -37.23 -0.14 -20.85
CA ALA A 230 -38.23 0.83 -21.28
C ALA A 230 -38.74 0.54 -22.70
N ALA A 231 -37.84 0.27 -23.64
CA ALA A 231 -38.21 -0.10 -25.01
C ALA A 231 -39.00 -1.42 -25.07
N ALA A 232 -38.63 -2.42 -24.25
CA ALA A 232 -39.37 -3.68 -24.16
C ALA A 232 -40.77 -3.50 -23.59
N LYS A 233 -40.93 -2.67 -22.55
CA LYS A 233 -42.24 -2.32 -21.99
C LYS A 233 -43.12 -1.60 -23.01
N GLU A 234 -42.54 -0.67 -23.78
CA GLU A 234 -43.28 0.05 -24.81
C GLU A 234 -43.72 -0.89 -25.94
N LYS A 235 -42.84 -1.77 -26.41
CA LYS A 235 -43.20 -2.83 -27.38
C LYS A 235 -44.28 -3.77 -26.84
N ALA A 236 -44.20 -4.16 -25.56
CA ALA A 236 -45.22 -5.00 -24.94
C ALA A 236 -46.58 -4.30 -24.89
N LYS A 237 -46.61 -3.00 -24.56
CA LYS A 237 -47.81 -2.17 -24.58
C LYS A 237 -48.40 -2.05 -25.99
N GLN A 238 -47.56 -1.82 -27.01
CA GLN A 238 -47.99 -1.81 -28.41
C GLN A 238 -48.57 -3.15 -28.86
N ASN A 239 -47.92 -4.27 -28.49
CA ASN A 239 -48.40 -5.61 -28.80
C ASN A 239 -49.73 -5.93 -28.11
N GLN A 240 -49.90 -5.54 -26.84
CA GLN A 240 -51.16 -5.68 -26.11
C GLN A 240 -52.27 -4.83 -26.75
N ALA A 241 -51.97 -3.58 -27.13
CA ALA A 241 -52.93 -2.72 -27.82
C ALA A 241 -53.34 -3.31 -29.18
N ALA A 242 -52.39 -3.82 -29.96
CA ALA A 242 -52.65 -4.49 -31.23
C ALA A 242 -53.50 -5.77 -31.05
N ALA A 243 -53.21 -6.58 -30.02
CA ALA A 243 -54.00 -7.76 -29.70
C ALA A 243 -55.43 -7.41 -29.28
N ALA A 244 -55.60 -6.39 -28.43
CA ALA A 244 -56.91 -5.89 -28.03
C ALA A 244 -57.71 -5.31 -29.22
N ALA A 245 -57.06 -4.59 -30.12
CA ALA A 245 -57.68 -4.08 -31.34
C ALA A 245 -58.14 -5.22 -32.26
N LYS A 246 -57.32 -6.27 -32.42
CA LYS A 246 -57.68 -7.47 -33.19
C LYS A 246 -58.86 -8.23 -32.56
N GLN A 247 -58.89 -8.36 -31.24
CA GLN A 247 -60.02 -8.95 -30.53
C GLN A 247 -61.31 -8.14 -30.71
N LYS A 248 -61.24 -6.82 -30.59
CA LYS A 248 -62.39 -5.94 -30.84
C LYS A 248 -62.89 -6.07 -32.28
N ALA A 249 -62.00 -6.08 -33.27
CA ALA A 249 -62.38 -6.27 -34.67
C ALA A 249 -63.06 -7.64 -34.91
N ASN A 250 -62.54 -8.70 -34.31
CA ASN A 250 -63.15 -10.03 -34.39
C ASN A 250 -64.54 -10.08 -33.72
N GLN A 251 -64.70 -9.44 -32.56
CA GLN A 251 -66.00 -9.31 -31.89
C GLN A 251 -66.99 -8.55 -32.75
N GLN A 252 -66.58 -7.40 -33.30
CA GLN A 252 -67.42 -6.61 -34.21
C GLN A 252 -67.83 -7.42 -35.45
N ALA A 253 -66.92 -8.19 -36.05
CA ALA A 253 -67.25 -9.07 -37.17
C ALA A 253 -68.23 -10.18 -36.78
N ALA A 254 -68.07 -10.78 -35.59
CA ALA A 254 -68.99 -11.79 -35.06
C ALA A 254 -70.38 -11.21 -34.76
N ASP A 255 -70.45 -10.00 -34.19
CA ASP A 255 -71.71 -9.30 -33.92
C ASP A 255 -72.42 -8.93 -35.22
N GLN A 256 -71.69 -8.41 -36.21
CA GLN A 256 -72.24 -8.15 -37.54
C GLN A 256 -72.78 -9.43 -38.20
N ALA A 257 -72.06 -10.54 -38.09
CA ALA A 257 -72.52 -11.84 -38.60
C ALA A 257 -73.78 -12.33 -37.87
N ARG A 258 -73.85 -12.16 -36.54
CA ARG A 258 -75.05 -12.47 -35.74
C ARG A 258 -76.26 -11.63 -36.13
N ILE A 259 -76.08 -10.31 -36.25
CA ILE A 259 -77.15 -9.39 -36.67
C ILE A 259 -77.65 -9.77 -38.06
N LYS A 260 -76.74 -10.09 -38.99
CA LYS A 260 -77.11 -10.57 -40.33
C LYS A 260 -77.91 -11.88 -40.26
N ALA A 261 -77.42 -12.87 -39.52
CA ALA A 261 -78.11 -14.15 -39.35
C ALA A 261 -79.50 -14.01 -38.72
N GLN A 262 -79.67 -13.10 -37.74
CA GLN A 262 -80.97 -12.80 -37.15
C GLN A 262 -81.93 -12.16 -38.15
N LYS A 263 -81.45 -11.22 -38.97
CA LYS A 263 -82.24 -10.63 -40.06
C LYS A 263 -82.65 -11.69 -41.09
N ASP A 264 -81.72 -12.55 -41.49
CA ASP A 264 -82.00 -13.64 -42.43
C ASP A 264 -83.01 -14.64 -41.84
N ALA A 265 -82.90 -14.97 -40.56
CA ALA A 265 -83.85 -15.84 -39.85
C ALA A 265 -85.24 -15.19 -39.73
N ALA A 266 -85.32 -13.90 -39.39
CA ALA A 266 -86.58 -13.17 -39.35
C ALA A 266 -87.23 -13.11 -40.74
N ALA A 267 -86.45 -12.89 -41.80
CA ALA A 267 -86.94 -12.93 -43.18
C ALA A 267 -87.48 -14.31 -43.55
N ARG A 268 -86.80 -15.40 -43.13
CA ARG A 268 -87.30 -16.78 -43.31
C ARG A 268 -88.61 -17.01 -42.55
N GLN A 269 -88.68 -16.62 -41.28
CA GLN A 269 -89.91 -16.74 -40.48
C GLN A 269 -91.07 -15.96 -41.10
N GLN A 270 -90.83 -14.76 -41.62
CA GLN A 270 -91.84 -14.00 -42.36
C GLN A 270 -92.28 -14.69 -43.65
N ALA A 271 -91.34 -15.28 -44.40
CA ALA A 271 -91.66 -16.04 -45.60
C ALA A 271 -92.47 -17.31 -45.29
N ASP A 272 -92.11 -18.04 -44.23
CA ASP A 272 -92.83 -19.23 -43.76
C ASP A 272 -94.22 -18.88 -43.24
N ALA A 273 -94.38 -17.77 -42.52
CA ALA A 273 -95.68 -17.26 -42.07
C ALA A 273 -96.58 -16.93 -43.26
N LYS A 274 -96.05 -16.22 -44.27
CA LYS A 274 -96.77 -15.93 -45.52
C LYS A 274 -97.17 -17.20 -46.26
N ARG A 275 -96.29 -18.21 -46.32
CA ARG A 275 -96.62 -19.54 -46.89
C ARG A 275 -97.76 -20.20 -46.12
N ARG A 276 -97.68 -20.25 -44.79
CA ARG A 276 -98.75 -20.82 -43.95
C ARG A 276 -100.08 -20.08 -44.10
N GLU A 277 -100.06 -18.76 -44.26
CA GLU A 277 -101.26 -17.98 -44.56
C GLU A 277 -101.82 -18.32 -45.95
N ALA A 278 -100.96 -18.42 -46.96
CA ALA A 278 -101.36 -18.85 -48.31
C ALA A 278 -101.94 -20.28 -48.30
N ASP A 279 -101.32 -21.21 -47.59
CA ASP A 279 -101.79 -22.59 -47.42
C ASP A 279 -103.14 -22.64 -46.70
N LYS A 280 -103.33 -21.84 -45.63
CA LYS A 280 -104.63 -21.69 -44.95
C LYS A 280 -105.71 -21.15 -45.90
N GLN A 281 -105.39 -20.13 -46.69
CA GLN A 281 -106.32 -19.58 -47.69
C GLN A 281 -106.66 -20.60 -48.77
N ALA A 282 -105.68 -21.39 -49.22
CA ALA A 282 -105.89 -22.47 -50.19
C ALA A 282 -106.81 -23.56 -49.60
N LEU A 283 -106.62 -23.93 -48.34
CA LEU A 283 -107.47 -24.91 -47.64
C LEU A 283 -108.90 -24.41 -47.44
N ILE A 284 -109.09 -23.11 -47.16
CA ILE A 284 -110.42 -22.49 -47.08
C ILE A 284 -111.11 -22.57 -48.45
N LYS A 285 -110.41 -22.21 -49.53
CA LYS A 285 -110.94 -22.33 -50.90
C LYS A 285 -111.26 -23.78 -51.27
N GLN A 286 -110.43 -24.74 -50.87
CA GLN A 286 -110.73 -26.17 -51.04
C GLN A 286 -112.01 -26.55 -50.29
N ARG A 287 -112.17 -26.13 -49.03
CA ARG A 287 -113.40 -26.42 -48.27
C ARG A 287 -114.63 -25.73 -48.83
N GLU A 288 -114.51 -24.50 -49.33
CA GLU A 288 -115.59 -23.81 -50.06
C GLU A 288 -115.93 -24.54 -51.37
N GLN A 289 -114.94 -25.10 -52.06
CA GLN A 289 -115.15 -25.89 -53.28
C GLN A 289 -115.81 -27.24 -52.94
N GLU A 290 -115.32 -27.95 -51.93
CA GLU A 290 -115.95 -29.19 -51.41
C GLU A 290 -117.37 -28.93 -50.91
N GLU A 291 -117.65 -27.77 -50.32
CA GLU A 291 -119.00 -27.41 -49.88
C GLU A 291 -119.92 -27.03 -51.06
N LYS A 292 -119.38 -26.42 -52.12
CA LYS A 292 -120.07 -26.24 -53.41
C LYS A 292 -120.35 -27.57 -54.09
N ASP A 293 -119.38 -28.50 -54.08
CA ASP A 293 -119.52 -29.84 -54.65
C ASP A 293 -120.53 -30.68 -53.84
N ARG A 294 -120.54 -30.55 -52.50
CA ARG A 294 -121.54 -31.16 -51.61
C ARG A 294 -122.94 -30.58 -51.82
N LYS A 295 -123.06 -29.30 -52.19
CA LYS A 295 -124.34 -28.68 -52.60
C LYS A 295 -124.76 -29.12 -54.01
N ALA A 296 -123.83 -29.25 -54.95
CA ALA A 296 -124.11 -29.77 -56.30
C ALA A 296 -124.54 -31.25 -56.28
N GLN A 297 -124.03 -32.04 -55.33
CA GLN A 297 -124.41 -33.44 -55.11
C GLN A 297 -125.76 -33.60 -54.37
N PHE A 298 -126.33 -32.52 -53.82
CA PHE A 298 -127.67 -32.51 -53.21
C PHE A 298 -128.76 -32.05 -54.20
N GLU A 299 -128.38 -31.63 -55.41
CA GLU A 299 -129.26 -31.01 -56.39
C GLU A 299 -129.24 -31.80 -57.72
N SER A 300 -129.26 -33.13 -57.63
CA SER A 300 -129.58 -34.04 -58.75
C SER A 300 -129.78 -35.49 -58.28
N ASP A 301 -130.87 -35.77 -57.57
CA ASP A 301 -131.48 -37.12 -57.64
C ASP A 301 -132.95 -37.15 -57.18
N PRO A 302 -133.92 -37.41 -58.08
CA PRO A 302 -135.31 -37.68 -57.72
C PRO A 302 -135.50 -39.20 -57.52
N CYS A 303 -135.86 -39.59 -56.29
CA CYS A 303 -136.28 -40.93 -55.87
C CYS A 303 -135.17 -41.98 -55.61
N SER A 304 -134.50 -41.90 -54.46
CA SER A 304 -133.99 -43.09 -53.76
C SER A 304 -134.25 -43.04 -52.25
N GLY A 305 -135.51 -43.22 -51.90
CA GLY A 305 -135.89 -43.75 -50.59
C GLY A 305 -136.08 -45.26 -50.66
N LYS A 306 -135.27 -45.98 -49.87
CA LYS A 306 -135.53 -47.26 -49.18
C LYS A 306 -134.98 -48.57 -49.78
N SER A 307 -134.13 -49.25 -49.00
CA SER A 307 -134.41 -50.57 -48.37
C SER A 307 -133.34 -50.84 -47.28
N ALA A 308 -133.53 -51.62 -46.22
CA ALA A 308 -134.50 -52.68 -45.98
C ALA A 308 -134.79 -52.88 -44.48
N ARG A 309 -136.07 -52.85 -44.10
CA ARG A 309 -136.76 -53.90 -43.33
C ARG A 309 -138.26 -53.61 -43.31
N PHE A 310 -139.02 -54.67 -43.54
CA PHE A 310 -140.48 -54.79 -43.63
C PHE A 310 -141.16 -54.45 -44.96
N LEU A 311 -141.27 -55.54 -45.73
CA LEU A 311 -142.25 -55.86 -46.76
C LEU A 311 -143.56 -56.34 -46.10
N SER A 312 -144.69 -55.83 -46.58
CA SER A 312 -145.86 -56.63 -46.95
C SER A 312 -146.74 -55.82 -47.90
N THR A 313 -147.05 -56.43 -49.05
CA THR A 313 -148.05 -56.10 -50.08
C THR A 313 -147.78 -54.93 -51.05
N CYS A 314 -147.08 -55.24 -52.15
CA CYS A 314 -147.42 -54.86 -53.53
C CYS A 314 -147.03 -56.03 -54.45
N HIS A 315 -147.82 -56.26 -55.51
CA HIS A 315 -147.79 -57.43 -56.39
C HIS A 315 -146.51 -57.59 -57.22
#